data_AF-A0A6P0RN31-F1
#
_entry.id   AF-A0A6P0RN31-F1
#
_cell.length_a   1.000
_cell.length_b   1.000
_cell.length_c   1.000
_cell.angle_alpha   90.00
_cell.angle_beta   90.00
_cell.angle_gamma   90.00
#
_symmetry.space_group_name_H-M   'P 1'
#
loop_
_entity.id
_entity.type
_entity.pdbx_description
1 polymer ?
#
loop_
_entity_poly.entity_id
_entity_poly.type
_entity_poly.pdbx_seq_one_letter_code
_entity_poly.pdbx_strand_id
1 'polypeptide(L)' 'MSKKINKLVYANNKFAFQLFSEIQKYQQNENIFISPSSIAIALSMTYNSAVGKTQEAMAKTLNFEGMS' A
#
# COMPACT_ATOMS: atom_id res chain seq x y z
N MET A 1 0.87 20.92 8.02
CA MET A 1 1.67 19.72 7.66
C MET A 1 2.23 19.87 6.25
N SER A 2 3.37 19.25 5.95
CA SER A 2 4.02 19.31 4.62
C SER A 2 3.19 18.61 3.54
N LYS A 3 3.15 19.17 2.32
CA LYS A 3 2.45 18.61 1.14
C LYS A 3 2.84 17.16 0.83
N LYS A 4 4.10 16.78 1.12
CA LYS A 4 4.59 15.40 0.95
C LYS A 4 3.94 14.42 1.94
N ILE A 5 3.75 14.84 3.19
CA ILE A 5 3.09 14.01 4.22
C ILE A 5 1.63 13.75 3.82
N ASN A 6 0.91 14.76 3.33
CA ASN A 6 -0.48 14.57 2.90
C ASN A 6 -0.60 13.58 1.72
N LYS A 7 0.32 13.64 0.75
CA LYS A 7 0.37 12.66 -0.35
C LYS A 7 0.60 11.24 0.16
N LEU A 8 1.54 11.07 1.10
CA LEU A 8 1.85 9.76 1.69
C LEU A 8 0.65 9.19 2.47
N VAL A 9 -0.01 10.02 3.27
CA VAL A 9 -1.23 9.62 3.99
C VAL A 9 -2.33 9.18 3.02
N TYR A 10 -2.54 9.93 1.93
CA TYR A 10 -3.52 9.58 0.92
C TYR A 10 -3.21 8.22 0.26
N ALA A 11 -1.96 7.99 -0.15
CA ALA A 11 -1.56 6.73 -0.75
C ALA A 11 -1.70 5.53 0.20
N ASN A 12 -1.29 5.69 1.46
CA ASN A 12 -1.45 4.64 2.48
C ASN A 12 -2.92 4.30 2.72
N ASN A 13 -3.80 5.31 2.81
CA ASN A 13 -5.23 5.08 2.97
C ASN A 13 -5.83 4.37 1.75
N LYS A 14 -5.43 4.79 0.55
CA LYS A 14 -5.89 4.15 -0.69
C LYS A 14 -5.45 2.69 -0.77
N PHE A 15 -4.18 2.40 -0.48
CA PHE A 15 -3.66 1.03 -0.37
C PHE A 15 -4.43 0.22 0.67
N ALA A 16 -4.72 0.79 1.84
CA ALA A 16 -5.46 0.11 2.90
C ALA A 16 -6.85 -0.37 2.44
N PHE A 17 -7.63 0.51 1.80
CA PHE A 17 -8.96 0.15 1.30
C PHE A 17 -8.90 -0.85 0.15
N GLN A 18 -7.93 -0.70 -0.77
CA GLN A 18 -7.71 -1.68 -1.84
C GLN A 18 -7.39 -3.06 -1.27
N LEU A 19 -6.44 -3.14 -0.34
CA LEU A 19 -6.05 -4.39 0.30
C LEU A 19 -7.22 -5.03 1.06
N PHE A 20 -7.96 -4.26 1.85
CA PHE A 20 -9.12 -4.77 2.59
C PHE A 20 -10.19 -5.30 1.64
N SER A 21 -10.48 -4.58 0.55
CA SER A 21 -11.43 -5.03 -0.47
C SER A 21 -10.98 -6.31 -1.17
N GLU A 22 -9.68 -6.48 -1.42
CA GLU A 22 -9.15 -7.74 -1.98
C GLU A 22 -9.29 -8.90 -0.99
N ILE A 23 -8.94 -8.71 0.29
CA ILE A 23 -9.07 -9.76 1.33
C ILE A 23 -10.53 -10.19 1.49
N GLN A 24 -11.46 -9.23 1.50
CA GLN A 24 -12.90 -9.50 1.65
C GLN A 24 -13.47 -10.43 0.57
N LYS A 25 -12.90 -10.43 -0.65
CA LYS A 25 -13.33 -11.34 -1.72
C LYS A 25 -13.12 -12.82 -1.35
N TYR A 26 -12.12 -13.10 -0.51
CA TYR A 26 -11.75 -14.46 -0.11
C TYR A 26 -12.26 -14.84 1.28
N GLN A 27 -12.53 -13.86 2.15
CA GLN A 27 -13.00 -14.06 3.53
C GLN A 27 -14.44 -13.53 3.70
N GLN A 28 -15.40 -14.15 3.01
CA GLN A 28 -16.80 -13.77 3.13
C GLN A 28 -17.36 -14.19 4.49
N ASN A 29 -18.02 -13.25 5.19
CA ASN A 29 -18.65 -13.45 6.50
C ASN A 29 -17.69 -13.77 7.66
N GLU A 30 -16.39 -13.50 7.48
CA GLU A 30 -15.40 -13.60 8.55
C GLU A 30 -14.98 -12.20 9.03
N ASN A 31 -14.51 -12.12 10.28
CA ASN A 31 -13.95 -10.88 10.82
C ASN A 31 -12.57 -10.64 10.21
N ILE A 32 -12.39 -9.50 9.56
CA ILE A 32 -11.10 -9.09 8.98
C ILE A 32 -10.48 -8.02 9.87
N PHE A 33 -9.33 -8.32 10.46
CA PHE A 33 -8.54 -7.38 11.25
C PHE A 33 -7.09 -7.35 10.75
N ILE A 34 -6.65 -6.20 10.25
CA ILE A 34 -5.32 -6.02 9.66
C ILE A 34 -4.73 -4.67 10.09
N SER A 35 -3.40 -4.54 10.02
CA SER A 35 -2.69 -3.26 10.11
C SER A 35 -2.15 -2.88 8.72
N PRO A 36 -2.87 -2.06 7.93
CA PRO A 36 -2.42 -1.69 6.59
C PRO A 36 -1.09 -0.94 6.59
N SER A 37 -0.85 -0.10 7.61
CA SER A 37 0.39 0.65 7.75
C SER A 37 1.60 -0.26 7.97
N SER A 38 1.47 -1.30 8.80
CA SER A 38 2.56 -2.27 9.02
C SER A 38 2.91 -3.01 7.72
N ILE A 39 1.89 -3.43 6.96
CA ILE A 39 2.07 -4.09 5.66
C ILE A 39 2.73 -3.14 4.65
N ALA A 40 2.27 -1.89 4.58
CA ALA A 40 2.86 -0.88 3.70
C ALA A 40 4.34 -0.61 4.03
N ILE A 41 4.70 -0.54 5.31
CA ILE A 41 6.11 -0.38 5.75
C ILE A 41 6.95 -1.58 5.30
N ALA A 42 6.50 -2.80 5.57
CA ALA A 42 7.22 -4.01 5.17
C ALA A 42 7.42 -4.07 3.64
N LEU A 43 6.39 -3.74 2.87
CA LEU A 43 6.45 -3.68 1.41
C LEU A 43 7.30 -2.51 0.90
N SER A 44 7.37 -1.40 1.63
CA SER A 44 8.24 -0.27 1.26
C SER A 44 9.71 -0.64 1.41
N MET A 45 10.06 -1.40 2.44
CA MET A 45 11.42 -1.91 2.62
C MET A 45 11.84 -2.83 1.46
N THR A 46 10.93 -3.72 1.02
CA THR A 46 11.21 -4.61 -0.12
C THR A 46 11.18 -3.88 -1.46
N TYR A 47 10.31 -2.86 -1.61
CA TYR A 47 10.29 -1.97 -2.77
C TYR A 47 11.63 -1.27 -2.99
N ASN A 48 12.28 -0.82 -1.91
CA ASN A 48 13.58 -0.13 -1.99
C ASN A 48 14.69 -0.98 -2.60
N SER A 49 14.59 -2.31 -2.50
CA SER A 49 15.56 -3.25 -3.08
C SER A 49 15.10 -3.89 -4.39
N ALA A 50 13.83 -3.67 -4.78
CA ALA A 50 13.30 -4.18 -6.04
C ALA A 50 13.80 -3.34 -7.23
N VAL A 51 13.86 -3.95 -8.42
CA VAL A 51 14.29 -3.27 -9.65
C VAL A 51 13.37 -3.59 -10.83
N GLY A 52 13.34 -2.70 -11.81
CA GLY A 52 12.58 -2.85 -13.05
C GLY A 52 11.09 -3.11 -12.82
N LYS A 53 10.53 -4.09 -13.55
CA LYS A 53 9.09 -4.42 -13.51
C LYS A 53 8.57 -4.75 -12.11
N THR A 54 9.40 -5.36 -11.26
CA THR A 54 9.00 -5.69 -9.87
C THR A 54 8.83 -4.41 -9.06
N GLN A 55 9.77 -3.48 -9.16
CA GLN A 55 9.70 -2.19 -8.49
C GLN A 55 8.48 -1.37 -8.96
N GLU A 56 8.23 -1.35 -10.27
CA GLU A 56 7.09 -0.66 -10.88
C GLU A 56 5.75 -1.20 -10.38
N ALA A 57 5.59 -2.53 -10.35
CA ALA A 57 4.37 -3.16 -9.83
C ALA A 57 4.14 -2.84 -8.34
N MET A 58 5.21 -2.80 -7.54
CA MET A 58 5.14 -2.44 -6.13
C MET A 58 4.79 -0.96 -5.93
N ALA A 59 5.39 -0.04 -6.71
CA ALA A 59 5.07 1.37 -6.67
C ALA A 59 3.58 1.63 -6.98
N LYS A 60 3.05 0.96 -8.00
CA LYS A 60 1.63 1.02 -8.36
C LYS A 60 0.74 0.50 -7.25
N THR A 61 1.10 -0.64 -6.66
CA THR A 61 0.32 -1.26 -5.57
C THR A 61 0.29 -0.38 -4.32
N LEU A 62 1.44 0.19 -3.93
CA LEU A 62 1.55 1.09 -2.78
C LEU A 62 1.05 2.52 -3.07
N ASN A 63 0.65 2.81 -4.32
CA ASN A 63 0.25 4.14 -4.78
C ASN A 63 1.35 5.22 -4.61
N PHE A 64 2.62 4.84 -4.81
CA PHE A 64 3.78 5.74 -4.73
C PHE A 64 4.09 6.48 -6.05
N GLU A 65 3.34 6.18 -7.11
CA GLU A 65 3.45 6.86 -8.40
C GLU A 65 3.28 8.40 -8.22
N GLY A 66 4.28 9.18 -8.64
CA GLY A 66 4.25 10.65 -8.51
C GLY A 66 4.59 11.20 -7.11
N MET A 67 5.23 10.38 -6.26
CA MET A 67 5.81 10.82 -4.98
C MET A 67 7.24 11.39 -5.07
N SER A 68 7.87 11.35 -6.24
CA SER A 68 9.18 11.94 -6.54
C SER A 68 9.21 13.46 -6.37
#